data_AF-A0AAQ3N7K6-F1
#
_entry.id   AF-A0AAQ3N7K6-F1
#
_cell.length_a   1.000
_cell.length_b   1.000
_cell.length_c   1.000
_cell.angle_alpha   90.00
_cell.angle_beta   90.00
_cell.angle_gamma   90.00
#
_symmetry.space_group_name_H-M   'P 1'
#
loop_
_entity.id
_entity.type
_entity.pdbx_description
1 polymer ?
#
loop_
_entity_poly.entity_id
_entity_poly.type
_entity_poly.pdbx_seq_one_letter_code
_entity_poly.pdbx_strand_id
1 'polypeptide(L)'
;MSLATRMDTQRETSILFETFTWKIQNFSKQNTKKLQSKAFRIRGYKWRIRLYPLMRNVDHFSLYLMVADSLPPYGWNRNTYFKLSLINQLDENKSVVKETQQKFNGGYRSWGSFFVNRSVFFDSKQGYLVNDTCIIEAHVCVSDLSTI
;
A
#
# COMPACT_ATOMS: atom_id res chain seq x y z
N MET A 1 -50.21 -11.20 24.45
CA MET A 1 -48.91 -11.80 24.83
C MET A 1 -47.99 -11.69 23.63
N SER A 2 -46.98 -10.82 23.71
CA SER A 2 -45.98 -10.60 22.66
C SER A 2 -44.78 -11.51 22.95
N LEU A 3 -44.34 -12.29 21.96
CA LEU A 3 -43.02 -12.92 21.97
C LEU A 3 -42.10 -12.03 21.15
N ALA A 4 -41.25 -11.29 21.86
CA ALA A 4 -40.18 -10.51 21.29
C ALA A 4 -39.04 -11.46 20.87
N THR A 5 -38.84 -11.61 19.57
CA THR A 5 -37.57 -12.14 19.05
C THR A 5 -36.60 -10.98 18.94
N ARG A 6 -35.61 -10.96 19.83
CA ARG A 6 -34.47 -10.04 19.79
C ARG A 6 -33.72 -10.22 18.47
N MET A 7 -33.67 -9.18 17.65
CA MET A 7 -32.68 -9.07 16.60
C MET A 7 -31.39 -8.57 17.24
N ASP A 8 -30.48 -9.50 17.53
CA ASP A 8 -29.09 -9.17 17.80
C ASP A 8 -28.52 -8.45 16.57
N THR A 9 -28.33 -7.14 16.69
CA THR A 9 -27.66 -6.34 15.68
C THR A 9 -26.16 -6.64 15.80
N GLN A 10 -25.69 -7.69 15.12
CA GLN A 10 -24.28 -7.81 14.81
C GLN A 10 -23.91 -6.61 13.92
N ARG A 11 -23.22 -5.62 14.49
CA ARG A 11 -22.52 -4.60 13.71
C ARG A 11 -21.37 -5.29 13.00
N GLU A 12 -21.63 -5.81 11.80
CA GLU A 12 -20.57 -6.09 10.82
C GLU A 12 -19.88 -4.75 10.51
N THR A 13 -18.83 -4.46 11.26
CA THR A 13 -17.91 -3.39 10.93
C THR A 13 -17.11 -3.91 9.75
N SER A 14 -17.67 -3.81 8.54
CA SER A 14 -16.93 -4.14 7.32
C SER A 14 -15.61 -3.36 7.39
N ILE A 15 -14.49 -4.09 7.35
CA ILE A 15 -13.16 -3.50 7.29
C ILE A 15 -13.10 -2.80 5.93
N LEU A 16 -13.51 -1.52 5.89
CA LEU A 16 -13.59 -0.74 4.67
C LEU A 16 -12.17 -0.42 4.21
N PHE A 17 -11.69 -1.23 3.27
CA PHE A 17 -10.49 -0.94 2.51
C PHE A 17 -10.78 0.16 1.50
N GLU A 18 -10.17 1.32 1.70
CA GLU A 18 -10.09 2.34 0.66
C GLU A 18 -8.85 2.07 -0.19
N THR A 19 -8.97 2.34 -1.50
CA THR A 19 -7.92 2.04 -2.48
C THR A 19 -7.35 3.31 -3.07
N PHE A 20 -6.03 3.36 -3.20
CA PHE A 20 -5.32 4.39 -3.95
C PHE A 20 -4.47 3.73 -5.04
N THR A 21 -4.68 4.14 -6.29
CA THR A 21 -3.92 3.66 -7.44
C THR A 21 -2.89 4.71 -7.86
N TRP A 22 -1.63 4.30 -7.92
CA TRP A 22 -0.52 5.11 -8.40
C TRP A 22 -0.04 4.60 -9.75
N LYS A 23 -0.37 5.36 -10.81
CA LYS A 23 0.11 5.15 -12.16
C LYS A 23 1.36 5.99 -12.41
N ILE A 24 2.48 5.32 -12.69
CA ILE A 24 3.77 5.95 -12.99
C ILE A 24 4.01 5.82 -14.48
N GLN A 25 3.87 6.91 -15.21
CA GLN A 25 4.13 6.97 -16.66
C GLN A 25 5.56 7.44 -16.94
N ASN A 26 6.07 7.13 -18.13
CA ASN A 26 7.44 7.42 -18.52
C ASN A 26 8.45 6.89 -17.48
N PHE A 27 8.25 5.65 -17.01
CA PHE A 27 9.00 5.07 -15.90
C PHE A 27 10.52 5.08 -16.16
N SER A 28 10.92 4.74 -17.38
CA SER A 28 12.32 4.74 -17.83
C SER A 28 13.01 6.10 -17.66
N LYS A 29 12.26 7.20 -17.75
CA LYS A 29 12.77 8.58 -17.58
C LYS A 29 12.86 9.00 -16.12
N GLN A 30 12.32 8.22 -15.20
CA GLN A 30 12.36 8.47 -13.77
C GLN A 30 13.77 8.11 -13.24
N ASN A 31 14.79 8.89 -13.60
CA ASN A 31 16.19 8.64 -13.28
C ASN A 31 16.53 8.92 -11.80
N THR A 32 15.93 8.16 -10.89
CA THR A 32 16.05 8.37 -9.45
C THR A 32 16.16 7.04 -8.71
N LYS A 33 16.93 7.02 -7.61
CA LYS A 33 17.04 5.86 -6.72
C LYS A 33 15.74 5.55 -5.96
N LYS A 34 14.79 6.50 -5.94
CA LYS A 34 13.52 6.41 -5.22
C LYS A 34 12.46 7.28 -5.89
N LEU A 35 11.24 6.75 -5.98
CA LEU A 35 10.06 7.47 -6.41
C LEU A 35 9.03 7.54 -5.28
N GLN A 36 8.21 8.59 -5.32
CA GLN A 36 7.18 8.83 -4.33
C GLN A 36 5.88 9.22 -5.01
N SER A 37 4.77 8.65 -4.55
CA SER A 37 3.45 9.10 -4.97
C SER A 37 3.15 10.48 -4.40
N LYS A 38 2.13 11.14 -4.96
CA LYS A 38 1.43 12.20 -4.23
C LYS A 38 0.90 11.65 -2.90
N ALA A 39 0.78 12.52 -1.91
CA ALA A 39 0.12 12.12 -0.67
C ALA A 39 -1.37 11.89 -0.95
N PHE A 40 -1.96 10.87 -0.33
CA PHE A 40 -3.38 10.54 -0.43
C PHE A 40 -3.96 10.34 0.97
N ARG A 41 -5.28 10.45 1.09
CA ARG A 41 -5.97 10.40 2.38
C ARG A 41 -6.90 9.20 2.43
N ILE A 42 -6.80 8.40 3.48
CA ILE A 42 -7.68 7.27 3.78
C ILE A 42 -8.03 7.34 5.25
N ARG A 43 -9.33 7.26 5.59
CA ARG A 43 -9.84 7.38 6.97
C ARG A 43 -9.27 8.59 7.74
N GLY A 44 -9.08 9.73 7.07
CA GLY A 44 -8.56 10.97 7.68
C GLY A 44 -7.03 11.09 7.80
N TYR A 45 -6.29 10.01 7.57
CA TYR A 45 -4.83 9.95 7.68
C TYR A 45 -4.15 10.13 6.32
N LYS A 46 -3.03 10.87 6.27
CA LYS A 46 -2.27 11.04 5.02
C LYS A 46 -1.21 9.96 4.88
N TRP A 47 -1.25 9.31 3.73
CA TRP A 47 -0.37 8.23 3.32
C TRP A 47 0.39 8.60 2.05
N ARG A 48 1.45 7.84 1.77
CA ARG A 48 2.22 7.93 0.52
C ARG A 48 2.84 6.57 0.22
N ILE A 49 2.91 6.21 -1.06
CA ILE A 49 3.68 5.06 -1.52
C ILE A 49 5.09 5.55 -1.85
N ARG A 50 6.10 4.79 -1.40
CA ARG A 50 7.50 4.96 -1.81
C ARG A 50 7.95 3.72 -2.54
N LEU A 51 8.58 3.93 -3.70
CA LEU A 51 9.15 2.91 -4.55
C LEU A 51 10.67 3.08 -4.61
N TYR A 52 11.42 1.99 -4.48
CA TYR A 52 12.84 1.95 -4.82
C TYR A 52 13.05 1.00 -6.01
N PRO A 53 13.24 1.55 -7.23
CA PRO A 53 13.35 0.75 -8.45
C PRO A 53 14.80 0.36 -8.78
N LEU A 54 15.78 1.11 -8.25
CA LEU A 54 17.19 1.02 -8.62
C LEU A 54 18.07 1.24 -7.37
N MET A 55 18.26 0.18 -6.59
CA MET A 55 19.26 0.16 -5.51
C MET A 55 20.49 -0.63 -5.98
N ARG A 56 21.67 -0.02 -5.87
CA ARG A 56 22.93 -0.53 -6.47
C ARG A 56 23.30 -1.96 -6.04
N ASN A 57 22.85 -2.37 -4.85
CA ASN A 57 23.16 -3.67 -4.23
C ASN A 57 21.89 -4.49 -3.90
N VAL A 58 20.71 -4.12 -4.42
CA VAL A 58 19.45 -4.84 -4.18
C VAL A 58 18.73 -4.98 -5.51
N ASP A 59 18.59 -6.21 -6.00
CA ASP A 59 18.00 -6.50 -7.31
C ASP A 59 16.47 -6.65 -7.26
N HIS A 60 15.82 -6.07 -6.25
CA HIS A 60 14.38 -6.18 -6.06
C HIS A 60 13.67 -4.83 -6.20
N PHE A 61 12.53 -4.86 -6.89
CA PHE A 61 11.54 -3.80 -6.87
C PHE A 61 10.84 -3.81 -5.51
N SER A 62 10.95 -2.71 -4.75
CA SER A 62 10.44 -2.64 -3.38
C SER A 62 9.46 -1.49 -3.17
N LEU A 63 8.36 -1.80 -2.50
CA LEU A 63 7.26 -0.88 -2.25
C LEU A 63 7.00 -0.74 -0.75
N TYR A 64 6.74 0.49 -0.35
CA TYR A 64 6.47 0.86 1.03
C TYR A 64 5.26 1.78 1.12
N LEU A 65 4.40 1.53 2.10
CA LEU A 65 3.40 2.48 2.56
C LEU A 65 4.02 3.32 3.67
N MET A 66 3.80 4.64 3.62
CA MET A 66 4.39 5.59 4.53
C MET A 66 3.37 6.57 5.10
N VAL A 67 3.58 6.97 6.35
CA VAL A 67 2.89 8.13 6.93
C VAL A 67 3.42 9.40 6.28
N ALA A 68 2.51 10.15 5.63
CA ALA A 68 2.81 11.42 4.97
C ALA A 68 2.47 12.64 5.83
N ASP A 69 1.78 12.45 6.96
CA ASP A 69 1.54 13.51 7.93
C ASP A 69 2.84 13.97 8.59
N SER A 70 2.97 15.26 8.87
CA SER A 70 4.01 15.83 9.72
C SER A 70 3.60 15.64 11.18
N LEU A 71 4.03 14.53 11.79
CA LEU A 71 3.68 14.15 13.18
C LEU A 71 4.95 14.12 14.04
N PRO A 72 4.84 14.41 15.35
CA PRO A 72 5.98 14.34 16.26
C PRO A 72 6.62 12.93 16.34
N PRO A 73 7.83 12.80 16.90
CA PRO A 73 8.49 11.50 17.08
C PRO A 73 7.80 10.57 18.09
N TYR A 74 6.92 11.09 18.93
CA TYR A 74 6.24 10.35 20.01
C TYR A 74 4.78 10.81 20.14
N GLY A 75 4.00 10.07 20.93
CA GLY A 75 2.62 10.46 21.29
C GLY A 75 1.54 10.06 20.27
N TRP A 76 1.86 9.24 19.27
CA TRP A 76 0.87 8.72 18.33
C TRP A 76 1.24 7.32 17.86
N ASN A 77 0.22 6.54 17.51
CA ASN A 77 0.36 5.31 16.76
C ASN A 77 -0.89 5.05 15.92
N ARG A 78 -0.76 4.23 14.87
CA ARG A 78 -1.87 3.82 13.99
C ARG A 78 -1.72 2.33 13.69
N ASN A 79 -2.68 1.54 14.15
CA ASN A 79 -2.80 0.16 13.73
C ASN A 79 -3.44 0.14 12.34
N THR A 80 -2.73 -0.44 11.38
CA THR A 80 -3.14 -0.36 9.97
C THR A 80 -2.91 -1.71 9.33
N TYR A 81 -3.98 -2.31 8.83
CA TYR A 81 -3.88 -3.36 7.83
C TYR A 81 -3.76 -2.70 6.47
N PHE A 82 -2.80 -3.12 5.68
CA PHE A 82 -2.70 -2.64 4.31
C PHE A 82 -2.21 -3.73 3.36
N LYS A 83 -2.62 -3.58 2.10
CA LYS A 83 -2.22 -4.40 0.97
C LYS A 83 -1.59 -3.51 -0.09
N LEU A 84 -0.40 -3.87 -0.53
CA LEU A 84 0.27 -3.26 -1.67
C LEU A 84 0.27 -4.26 -2.82
N SER A 85 -0.14 -3.81 -4.00
CA SER A 85 -0.20 -4.62 -5.21
C SER A 85 0.68 -3.99 -6.29
N LEU A 86 1.56 -4.79 -6.88
CA LEU A 86 2.19 -4.48 -8.17
C LEU A 86 1.33 -5.12 -9.26
N ILE A 87 0.64 -4.29 -10.04
CA ILE A 87 -0.35 -4.77 -11.00
C ILE A 87 0.34 -5.30 -12.25
N ASN A 88 -0.04 -6.51 -12.64
CA ASN A 88 0.30 -7.07 -13.94
C ASN A 88 -0.76 -6.63 -14.95
N GLN A 89 -0.33 -5.89 -15.97
CA GLN A 89 -1.22 -5.26 -16.95
C GLN A 89 -1.60 -6.18 -18.12
N LEU A 90 -1.00 -7.38 -18.21
CA LEU A 90 -1.29 -8.38 -19.24
C LEU A 90 -2.12 -9.54 -18.70
N ASP A 91 -2.00 -9.86 -17.40
CA ASP A 91 -2.68 -10.97 -16.74
C ASP A 91 -2.89 -10.64 -15.26
N GLU A 92 -4.13 -10.30 -14.89
CA GLU A 92 -4.47 -9.85 -13.54
C GLU A 92 -4.10 -10.86 -12.44
N ASN A 93 -4.17 -12.16 -12.75
CA ASN A 93 -3.86 -13.25 -11.82
C ASN A 93 -2.37 -13.32 -11.46
N LYS A 94 -1.51 -12.65 -12.23
CA LYS A 94 -0.07 -12.52 -11.98
C LYS A 94 0.28 -11.24 -11.23
N SER A 95 -0.68 -10.43 -10.80
CA SER A 95 -0.39 -9.29 -9.93
C SER A 95 0.25 -9.76 -8.63
N VAL A 96 1.34 -9.11 -8.22
CA VAL A 96 2.03 -9.47 -6.98
C VAL A 96 1.44 -8.66 -5.84
N VAL A 97 0.90 -9.36 -4.85
CA VAL A 97 0.21 -8.77 -3.71
C VAL A 97 0.97 -9.07 -2.42
N LYS A 98 1.17 -8.06 -1.58
CA LYS A 98 1.74 -8.19 -0.24
C LYS A 98 0.84 -7.45 0.74
N GLU A 99 0.33 -8.16 1.73
CA GLU A 99 -0.52 -7.61 2.78
C GLU A 99 0.06 -7.87 4.15
N THR A 100 -0.19 -6.95 5.08
CA THR A 100 0.30 -7.03 6.44
C THR A 100 -0.49 -6.11 7.35
N GLN A 101 -0.49 -6.41 8.66
CA GLN A 101 -0.95 -5.50 9.69
C GLN A 101 0.26 -4.96 10.45
N GLN A 102 0.36 -3.64 10.54
CA GLN A 102 1.49 -2.95 11.14
C GLN A 102 1.04 -1.81 12.05
N LYS A 103 1.88 -1.50 13.05
CA LYS A 103 1.72 -0.34 13.91
C LYS A 103 2.65 0.77 13.44
N PHE A 104 2.09 1.80 12.80
CA PHE A 104 2.83 2.99 12.43
C PHE A 104 2.97 3.90 13.64
N ASN A 105 4.16 4.42 13.89
CA ASN A 105 4.46 5.37 14.96
C ASN A 105 5.70 6.21 14.60
N GLY A 106 6.17 7.06 15.50
CA GLY A 106 7.31 7.93 15.22
C GLY A 106 8.62 7.21 14.89
N GLY A 107 8.86 6.00 15.44
CA GLY A 107 10.00 5.15 15.09
C GLY A 107 9.82 4.36 13.80
N TYR A 108 8.59 3.89 13.54
CA TYR A 108 8.25 3.05 12.39
C TYR A 108 7.20 3.73 11.50
N ARG A 109 7.64 4.70 10.69
CA ARG A 109 6.75 5.50 9.82
C ARG A 109 6.50 4.88 8.44
N SER A 110 7.11 3.74 8.16
CA SER A 110 7.13 3.11 6.84
C SER A 110 7.21 1.60 6.97
N TRP A 111 6.36 0.89 6.25
CA TRP A 111 6.36 -0.57 6.18
C TRP A 111 6.19 -1.01 4.73
N GLY A 112 6.85 -2.10 4.35
CA GLY A 112 6.90 -2.52 2.95
C GLY A 112 7.60 -3.85 2.76
N SER A 113 7.77 -4.25 1.50
CA SER A 113 8.35 -5.54 1.13
C SER A 113 9.00 -5.50 -0.24
N PHE A 114 9.75 -6.55 -0.56
CA PHE A 114 10.27 -6.84 -1.89
C PHE A 114 9.18 -7.56 -2.71
N PHE A 115 8.99 -7.15 -3.96
CA PHE A 115 7.93 -7.67 -4.82
C PHE A 115 8.47 -8.64 -5.86
N VAL A 116 9.26 -8.13 -6.80
CA VAL A 116 9.82 -8.90 -7.91
C VAL A 116 11.27 -8.53 -8.14
N ASN A 117 12.01 -9.42 -8.79
CA ASN A 117 13.34 -9.07 -9.29
C ASN A 117 13.25 -7.97 -10.34
N ARG A 118 14.30 -7.18 -10.44
CA ARG A 118 14.42 -6.10 -11.41
C ARG A 118 14.35 -6.63 -12.85
N SER A 119 15.03 -7.73 -13.14
CA SER A 119 14.96 -8.39 -14.45
C SER A 119 13.54 -8.78 -14.84
N VAL A 120 12.77 -9.31 -13.88
CA VAL A 120 11.35 -9.65 -14.09
C VAL A 120 10.50 -8.40 -14.29
N PHE A 121 10.75 -7.34 -13.53
CA PHE A 121 9.99 -6.09 -13.66
C PHE A 121 10.17 -5.43 -15.03
N PHE A 122 11.40 -5.37 -15.54
CA PHE A 122 11.73 -4.71 -16.81
C PHE A 122 11.52 -5.59 -18.04
N ASP A 123 11.32 -6.90 -17.89
CA ASP A 123 10.97 -7.77 -19.01
C ASP A 123 9.53 -7.50 -19.47
N SER A 124 9.41 -6.93 -20.67
CA SER A 124 8.13 -6.62 -21.32
C SER A 124 7.15 -7.80 -21.40
N LYS A 125 7.65 -9.05 -21.39
CA LYS A 125 6.81 -10.26 -21.42
C LYS A 125 6.15 -10.57 -20.07
N GLN A 126 6.67 -10.01 -18.98
CA GLN A 126 6.17 -10.26 -17.63
C GLN A 126 4.98 -9.36 -17.27
N GLY A 127 4.75 -8.26 -17.99
CA GLY A 127 3.53 -7.44 -17.87
C GLY A 127 3.48 -6.43 -16.72
N TYR A 128 4.55 -6.26 -15.94
CA TYR A 128 4.58 -5.27 -14.84
C TYR A 128 4.90 -3.84 -15.30
N LEU A 129 5.59 -3.71 -16.44
CA LEU A 129 5.89 -2.43 -17.09
C LEU A 129 5.42 -2.50 -18.55
N VAL A 130 4.27 -1.89 -18.84
CA VAL A 130 3.65 -1.89 -20.18
C VAL A 130 3.56 -0.45 -20.67
N ASN A 131 3.99 -0.19 -21.91
CA ASN A 131 4.03 1.16 -22.49
C ASN A 131 4.72 2.18 -21.57
N ASP A 132 5.86 1.78 -21.02
CA ASP A 132 6.66 2.54 -20.04
C ASP A 132 5.84 3.05 -18.84
N THR A 133 4.81 2.28 -18.45
CA THR A 133 3.88 2.61 -17.38
C THR A 133 3.82 1.47 -16.37
N CYS A 134 3.98 1.82 -15.09
CA CYS A 134 3.84 0.93 -13.94
C CYS A 134 2.59 1.32 -13.15
N ILE A 135 1.83 0.35 -12.65
CA ILE A 135 0.64 0.58 -11.82
C ILE A 135 0.81 -0.13 -10.48
N ILE A 136 0.66 0.65 -9.41
CA ILE A 136 0.72 0.16 -8.03
C ILE A 136 -0.59 0.52 -7.34
N GLU A 137 -1.13 -0.40 -6.55
CA GLU A 137 -2.31 -0.13 -5.73
C GLU A 137 -1.99 -0.28 -4.25
N ALA A 138 -2.56 0.59 -3.44
CA ALA A 138 -2.55 0.51 -1.99
C ALA A 138 -3.98 0.44 -1.48
N HIS A 139 -4.32 -0.68 -0.85
CA HIS A 139 -5.54 -0.79 -0.04
C HIS A 139 -5.15 -0.59 1.41
N VAL A 140 -5.79 0.36 2.08
CA VAL A 140 -5.44 0.69 3.47
C VAL A 140 -6.71 0.65 4.30
N CYS A 141 -6.64 -0.06 5.41
CA CYS A 141 -7.63 0.03 6.48
C CYS A 141 -6.91 0.40 7.77
N VAL A 142 -7.31 1.55 8.32
CA VAL A 142 -6.86 1.98 9.63
C VAL A 142 -7.86 1.50 10.66
N SER A 143 -7.39 0.71 11.62
CA SER A 143 -8.21 0.29 12.73
C SER A 143 -8.29 1.44 13.74
N ASP A 144 -9.48 2.02 13.87
CA ASP A 144 -9.78 3.03 14.90
C ASP A 144 -9.91 2.41 16.30
N LEU A 145 -9.70 1.09 16.43
CA LEU A 145 -9.61 0.39 17.71
C LEU A 145 -8.28 0.77 18.39
N SER A 146 -8.25 1.96 18.97
CA SER A 146 -7.52 2.18 20.22
C SER A 146 -8.21 1.29 21.26
N THR A 147 -7.75 0.05 21.41
CA THR A 147 -8.22 -0.79 22.50
C THR A 147 -7.73 -0.17 23.81
N ILE A 148 -8.69 0.51 24.46
CA ILE A 148 -8.99 0.64 25.89
C ILE A 148 -7.94 0.02 26.82
#